data_AF-A0A7X1THK6-F1
#
_entry.id   AF-A0A7X1THK6-F1
#
_cell.length_a   1.000
_cell.length_b   1.000
_cell.length_c   1.000
_cell.angle_alpha   90.00
_cell.angle_beta   90.00
_cell.angle_gamma   90.00
#
_symmetry.space_group_name_H-M   'P 1'
#
loop_
_entity.id
_entity.type
_entity.pdbx_description
1 polymer ?
#
loop_
_entity_poly.entity_id
_entity_poly.type
_entity_poly.pdbx_seq_one_letter_code
_entity_poly.pdbx_strand_id
1 'polypeptide(L)'
;MFVAENGRQRADGYRGSVSSLQRIAFVLTDACDLLGVAVVAEALDCASELAGVQHACKYGMQFLSANGGPVKCHRSFVVSTGKLADTIGARFACVFVAAGPNADEVCNGLSHAAWLQRIRAAGTPVRFLAADTVNGFAHDAAHPSERDRIVQGAQANARLSGAIRAAFEIIRDDMGEPIAREALHRTVSGHVDTILSSIDTGMSTADKVHAAGRWLKNNCHRPVSVADAAHACAMSQRTLLRYFQACLGTSPSEYLQRARLDLACALLAETSLPADKIARRVGLTDGGRLGKLFRRCIGKSPTEYRAWQRARTDGLQTIHANEQPCDVQADMEATQCAAA
;
A
#
# COMPACT_ATOMS: atom_id res chain seq x y z
N MET A 1 36.66 39.65 18.86
CA MET A 1 36.02 39.38 17.56
C MET A 1 35.84 37.88 17.44
N PHE A 2 34.72 37.36 17.94
CA PHE A 2 34.30 35.96 17.76
C PHE A 2 32.78 35.98 17.57
N VAL A 3 32.36 35.41 16.44
CA VAL A 3 31.01 35.46 15.88
C VAL A 3 30.15 34.34 16.50
N ALA A 4 28.87 34.63 16.63
CA ALA A 4 27.86 33.92 17.40
C ALA A 4 27.50 32.52 16.88
N GLU A 5 27.40 31.56 17.80
CA GLU A 5 26.57 30.35 17.67
C GLU A 5 25.25 30.54 18.42
N ASN A 6 24.14 30.51 17.69
CA ASN A 6 22.79 30.52 18.25
C ASN A 6 22.43 29.15 18.80
N GLY A 7 22.60 28.97 20.11
CA GLY A 7 22.06 27.84 20.86
C GLY A 7 20.54 27.91 20.95
N ARG A 8 19.83 26.97 20.30
CA ARG A 8 18.42 26.66 20.59
C ARG A 8 18.34 25.98 21.96
N GLN A 9 18.18 26.77 23.02
CA GLN A 9 17.80 26.26 24.34
C GLN A 9 16.31 25.89 24.37
N ARG A 10 16.09 24.68 24.88
CA ARG A 10 14.82 24.07 25.26
C ARG A 10 14.01 25.01 26.16
N ALA A 11 12.80 25.33 25.74
CA ALA A 11 11.73 25.75 26.65
C ALA A 11 10.76 24.59 26.76
N ASP A 12 10.97 23.78 27.80
CA ASP A 12 10.00 22.83 28.31
C ASP A 12 8.86 23.65 28.94
N GLY A 13 7.66 23.49 28.39
CA GLY A 13 6.50 24.31 28.72
C GLY A 13 5.25 23.53 28.40
N TYR A 14 4.74 22.85 29.42
CA TYR A 14 3.49 22.10 29.49
C TYR A 14 2.34 22.83 28.76
N ARG A 15 2.16 22.57 27.46
CA ARG A 15 0.93 22.90 26.71
C ARG A 15 0.06 21.66 26.74
N GLY A 16 -1.12 21.77 27.35
CA GLY A 16 -2.15 20.74 27.24
C GLY A 16 -2.33 20.31 25.79
N SER A 17 -2.33 19.01 25.55
CA SER A 17 -2.48 18.39 24.24
C SER A 17 -3.82 18.83 23.63
N VAL A 18 -3.78 19.82 22.74
CA VAL A 18 -4.96 20.24 21.98
C VAL A 18 -5.19 19.18 20.93
N SER A 19 -6.33 18.50 20.99
CA SER A 19 -6.76 17.58 19.94
C SER A 19 -6.89 18.32 18.61
N SER A 20 -6.08 17.98 17.61
CA SER A 20 -6.21 18.53 16.26
C SER A 20 -7.27 17.73 15.51
N LEU A 21 -8.46 18.31 15.36
CA LEU A 21 -9.49 17.74 14.49
C LEU A 21 -9.14 18.04 13.03
N GLN A 22 -8.71 17.01 12.29
CA GLN A 22 -8.44 17.09 10.86
C GLN A 22 -9.75 16.88 10.09
N ARG A 23 -10.18 17.90 9.34
CA ARG A 23 -11.40 17.82 8.54
C ARG A 23 -11.10 17.19 7.19
N ILE A 24 -11.75 16.07 6.88
CA ILE A 24 -11.64 15.35 5.61
C ILE A 24 -12.96 15.49 4.86
N ALA A 25 -12.91 15.87 3.59
CA ALA A 25 -14.10 15.93 2.74
C ALA A 25 -14.13 14.79 1.74
N PHE A 26 -15.30 14.18 1.55
CA PHE A 26 -15.60 13.27 0.45
C PHE A 26 -16.57 13.95 -0.51
N VAL A 27 -16.11 14.27 -1.72
CA VAL A 27 -16.94 14.78 -2.81
C VAL A 27 -17.50 13.59 -3.59
N LEU A 28 -18.82 13.43 -3.57
CA LEU A 28 -19.51 12.32 -4.20
C LEU A 28 -20.22 12.78 -5.48
N THR A 29 -20.07 12.00 -6.55
CA THR A 29 -20.87 12.13 -7.77
C THR A 29 -21.91 11.01 -7.87
N ASP A 30 -22.84 11.14 -8.82
CA ASP A 30 -23.71 10.03 -9.22
C ASP A 30 -22.84 8.81 -9.65
N ALA A 31 -23.33 7.62 -9.34
CA ALA A 31 -22.69 6.33 -9.62
C ALA A 31 -21.24 6.19 -9.09
N CYS A 32 -20.87 6.92 -8.04
CA CYS A 32 -19.54 6.81 -7.45
C CYS A 32 -19.31 5.49 -6.70
N ASP A 33 -18.06 5.05 -6.66
CA ASP A 33 -17.67 3.85 -5.92
C ASP A 33 -17.65 4.10 -4.40
N LEU A 34 -18.70 3.65 -3.73
CA LEU A 34 -18.82 3.77 -2.28
C LEU A 34 -17.90 2.85 -1.49
N LEU A 35 -17.43 1.75 -2.09
CA LEU A 35 -16.56 0.83 -1.37
C LEU A 35 -15.21 1.50 -1.07
N GLY A 36 -14.65 2.20 -2.06
CA GLY A 36 -13.42 2.98 -1.85
C GLY A 36 -13.60 4.06 -0.78
N VAL A 37 -14.74 4.77 -0.80
CA VAL A 37 -15.09 5.78 0.21
C VAL A 37 -15.16 5.16 1.61
N ALA A 38 -15.88 4.05 1.75
CA ALA A 38 -16.06 3.36 3.02
C ALA A 38 -14.72 2.88 3.59
N VAL A 39 -13.83 2.34 2.76
CA VAL A 39 -12.51 1.86 3.20
C VAL A 39 -11.64 2.99 3.71
N VAL A 40 -11.63 4.15 3.03
CA VAL A 40 -10.86 5.30 3.52
C VAL A 40 -11.48 5.84 4.82
N ALA A 41 -12.80 5.96 4.88
CA ALA A 41 -13.49 6.43 6.08
C ALA A 41 -13.21 5.52 7.28
N GLU A 42 -13.38 4.21 7.12
CA GLU A 42 -13.16 3.22 8.17
C GLU A 42 -11.70 3.22 8.65
N ALA A 43 -10.73 3.29 7.73
CA ALA A 43 -9.32 3.33 8.09
C ALA A 43 -8.93 4.58 8.90
N LEU A 44 -9.49 5.73 8.55
CA LEU A 44 -9.28 6.98 9.29
C LEU A 44 -9.93 6.94 10.68
N ASP A 45 -11.11 6.34 10.80
CA ASP A 45 -11.78 6.18 12.09
C ASP A 45 -11.00 5.22 13.00
N CYS A 46 -10.62 4.04 12.48
CA CYS A 46 -9.71 3.10 13.16
C CYS A 46 -8.40 3.76 13.61
N ALA A 47 -7.80 4.60 12.77
CA ALA A 47 -6.58 5.34 13.13
C ALA A 47 -6.82 6.32 14.28
N SER A 48 -7.95 7.03 14.27
CA SER A 48 -8.35 7.95 15.35
C SER A 48 -8.54 7.21 16.68
N GLU A 49 -9.07 5.99 16.65
CA GLU A 49 -9.19 5.14 17.84
C GLU A 49 -7.83 4.65 18.35
N LEU A 50 -6.96 4.20 17.45
CA LEU A 50 -5.62 3.68 17.78
C LEU A 50 -4.66 4.74 18.31
N ALA A 51 -4.77 5.97 17.84
CA ALA A 51 -3.95 7.10 18.29
C ALA A 51 -4.12 7.40 19.79
N GLY A 52 -5.23 6.94 20.39
CA GLY A 52 -5.51 7.04 21.82
C GLY A 52 -5.54 8.48 22.33
N VAL A 53 -5.46 8.66 23.65
CA VAL A 53 -5.51 10.00 24.28
C VAL A 53 -4.20 10.79 24.09
N GLN A 54 -3.10 10.11 23.74
CA GLN A 54 -1.77 10.71 23.66
C GLN A 54 -1.47 11.39 22.32
N HIS A 55 -2.01 10.86 21.20
CA HIS A 55 -1.98 11.51 19.89
C HIS A 55 -3.39 11.96 19.53
N ALA A 56 -3.76 13.15 19.97
CA ALA A 56 -5.14 13.63 19.89
C ALA A 56 -5.55 14.11 18.47
N CYS A 57 -5.01 13.49 17.41
CA CYS A 57 -5.43 13.73 16.04
C CYS A 57 -6.71 12.92 15.77
N LYS A 58 -7.79 13.58 15.40
CA LYS A 58 -9.07 12.94 15.05
C LYS A 58 -9.49 13.35 13.66
N TYR A 59 -10.03 12.42 12.87
CA TYR A 59 -10.56 12.74 11.55
C TYR A 59 -12.06 13.03 11.62
N GLY A 60 -12.46 14.25 11.30
CA GLY A 60 -13.85 14.64 11.10
C GLY A 60 -14.22 14.57 9.63
N MET A 61 -15.17 13.73 9.25
CA MET A 61 -15.52 13.49 7.84
C MET A 61 -16.77 14.23 7.42
N GLN A 62 -16.78 14.79 6.21
CA GLN A 62 -17.92 15.47 5.62
C GLN A 62 -18.16 15.00 4.19
N PHE A 63 -19.40 14.61 3.87
CA PHE A 63 -19.80 14.20 2.52
C PHE A 63 -20.43 15.38 1.79
N LEU A 64 -19.94 15.68 0.58
CA LEU A 64 -20.30 16.87 -0.20
C LEU A 64 -20.66 16.50 -1.65
N SER A 65 -21.49 17.31 -2.29
CA SER A 65 -21.77 17.24 -3.73
C SER A 65 -22.03 18.64 -4.29
N ALA A 66 -22.01 18.81 -5.62
CA ALA A 66 -22.24 20.10 -6.27
C ALA A 66 -23.49 20.84 -5.75
N ASN A 67 -24.61 20.12 -5.60
CA ASN A 67 -25.89 20.70 -5.23
C ASN A 67 -26.30 20.43 -3.78
N GLY A 68 -25.62 19.52 -3.08
CA GLY A 68 -26.09 18.99 -1.81
C GLY A 68 -27.31 18.08 -1.97
N GLY A 69 -27.79 17.53 -0.85
CA GLY A 69 -28.93 16.62 -0.83
C GLY A 69 -28.56 15.18 -1.22
N PRO A 70 -29.53 14.36 -1.63
CA PRO A 70 -29.32 12.95 -1.92
C PRO A 70 -28.50 12.75 -3.21
N VAL A 71 -27.38 12.03 -3.10
CA VAL A 71 -26.58 11.55 -4.22
C VAL A 71 -26.78 10.06 -4.37
N LYS A 72 -27.20 9.63 -5.56
CA LYS A 72 -27.39 8.22 -5.89
C LYS A 72 -26.05 7.60 -6.26
N CYS A 73 -25.40 6.92 -5.32
CA CYS A 73 -24.09 6.33 -5.57
C CYS A 73 -24.20 4.90 -6.15
N HIS A 74 -25.32 4.21 -5.89
CA HIS A 74 -25.65 2.90 -6.48
C HIS A 74 -27.16 2.83 -6.80
N ARG A 75 -27.59 1.82 -7.58
CA ARG A 75 -29.01 1.65 -8.01
C ARG A 75 -30.03 1.82 -6.88
N SER A 76 -29.67 1.36 -5.68
CA SER A 76 -30.53 1.36 -4.49
C SER A 76 -29.87 2.01 -3.27
N PHE A 77 -28.74 2.71 -3.44
CA PHE A 77 -28.02 3.32 -2.32
C PHE A 77 -27.85 4.82 -2.55
N VAL A 78 -28.33 5.61 -1.61
CA VAL A 78 -28.35 7.07 -1.67
C VAL A 78 -27.67 7.63 -0.43
N VAL A 79 -26.72 8.55 -0.62
CA VAL A 79 -26.01 9.24 0.46
C VAL A 79 -26.48 10.69 0.50
N SER A 80 -26.85 11.18 1.68
CA SER A 80 -27.15 12.60 1.86
C SER A 80 -25.86 13.40 2.00
N THR A 81 -25.71 14.46 1.22
CA THR A 81 -24.49 15.28 1.19
C THR A 81 -24.77 16.74 1.48
N GLY A 82 -23.79 17.45 2.03
CA GLY A 82 -23.76 18.91 2.04
C GLY A 82 -23.47 19.47 0.64
N LYS A 83 -23.70 20.77 0.46
CA LYS A 83 -23.44 21.46 -0.81
C LYS A 83 -22.01 22.03 -0.83
N LEU A 84 -21.30 21.87 -1.95
CA LEU A 84 -19.93 22.41 -2.09
C LEU A 84 -19.87 23.93 -1.89
N ALA A 85 -20.85 24.66 -2.42
CA ALA A 85 -20.91 26.13 -2.30
C ALA A 85 -20.99 26.62 -0.84
N ASP A 86 -21.55 25.81 0.06
CA ASP A 86 -21.70 26.19 1.48
C ASP A 86 -20.39 25.99 2.28
N THR A 87 -19.39 25.39 1.65
CA THR A 87 -18.08 25.13 2.26
C THR A 87 -16.99 26.11 1.81
N ILE A 88 -17.38 27.20 1.14
CA ILE A 88 -16.44 28.26 0.73
C ILE A 88 -15.82 28.88 1.99
N GLY A 89 -14.51 28.69 2.17
CA GLY A 89 -13.76 29.14 3.36
C GLY A 89 -13.51 28.06 4.41
N ALA A 90 -14.11 26.87 4.27
CA ALA A 90 -13.73 25.72 5.10
C ALA A 90 -12.31 25.26 4.74
N ARG A 91 -11.51 24.94 5.77
CA ARG A 91 -10.20 24.30 5.59
C ARG A 91 -10.36 22.79 5.79
N PHE A 92 -9.93 22.04 4.79
CA PHE A 92 -9.83 20.59 4.85
C PHE A 92 -8.36 20.20 4.90
N ALA A 93 -8.06 19.15 5.65
CA ALA A 93 -6.74 18.53 5.66
C ALA A 93 -6.51 17.74 4.36
N CYS A 94 -7.57 17.10 3.85
CA CYS A 94 -7.58 16.44 2.56
C CYS A 94 -8.99 16.39 1.99
N VAL A 95 -9.09 16.36 0.66
CA VAL A 95 -10.33 16.17 -0.08
C VAL A 95 -10.21 14.93 -0.95
N PHE A 96 -11.13 14.00 -0.75
CA PHE A 96 -11.31 12.80 -1.57
C PHE A 96 -12.44 13.03 -2.56
N VAL A 97 -12.19 12.76 -3.83
CA VAL A 97 -13.21 12.82 -4.88
C VAL A 97 -13.55 11.41 -5.28
N ALA A 98 -14.74 10.93 -4.90
CA ALA A 98 -15.28 9.66 -5.34
C ALA A 98 -16.19 9.91 -6.51
N ALA A 99 -15.72 9.50 -7.69
CA ALA A 99 -16.39 9.77 -8.94
C ALA A 99 -16.77 8.48 -9.66
N GLY A 100 -17.91 8.51 -10.36
CA GLY A 100 -18.39 7.40 -11.17
C GLY A 100 -17.61 7.23 -12.48
N PRO A 101 -17.97 6.27 -13.35
CA PRO A 101 -17.28 6.00 -14.62
C PRO A 101 -17.20 7.19 -15.60
N ASN A 102 -17.96 8.27 -15.38
CA ASN A 102 -17.88 9.53 -16.13
C ASN A 102 -17.24 10.65 -15.29
N ALA A 103 -16.32 10.29 -14.39
CA ALA A 103 -15.69 11.17 -13.42
C ALA A 103 -15.10 12.43 -14.04
N ASP A 104 -14.41 12.28 -15.17
CA ASP A 104 -13.74 13.39 -15.84
C ASP A 104 -14.76 14.41 -16.34
N GLU A 105 -15.91 13.99 -16.88
CA GLU A 105 -16.96 14.91 -17.33
C GLU A 105 -17.67 15.60 -16.15
N VAL A 106 -17.93 14.85 -15.08
CA VAL A 106 -18.67 15.37 -13.90
C VAL A 106 -17.79 16.29 -13.04
N CYS A 107 -16.51 15.96 -12.88
CA CYS A 107 -15.55 16.77 -12.12
C CYS A 107 -15.06 18.00 -12.91
N ASN A 108 -15.03 17.92 -14.24
CA ASN A 108 -14.77 19.07 -15.11
C ASN A 108 -16.01 19.93 -15.38
N GLY A 109 -17.20 19.49 -14.95
CA GLY A 109 -18.39 20.34 -14.90
C GLY A 109 -18.14 21.61 -14.07
N LEU A 110 -18.65 22.75 -14.54
CA LEU A 110 -18.35 24.09 -14.01
C LEU A 110 -18.52 24.21 -12.48
N SER A 111 -19.44 23.45 -11.88
CA SER A 111 -19.73 23.50 -10.43
C SER A 111 -18.67 22.80 -9.56
N HIS A 112 -18.10 21.67 -10.01
CA HIS A 112 -17.05 20.96 -9.27
C HIS A 112 -15.68 21.59 -9.54
N ALA A 113 -15.40 21.92 -10.81
CA ALA A 113 -14.10 22.42 -11.25
C ALA A 113 -13.69 23.70 -10.52
N ALA A 114 -14.59 24.69 -10.42
CA ALA A 114 -14.29 25.96 -9.77
C ALA A 114 -14.06 25.84 -8.26
N TRP A 115 -14.72 24.88 -7.60
CA TRP A 115 -14.50 24.62 -6.17
C TRP A 115 -13.18 23.86 -5.96
N LEU A 116 -12.93 22.81 -6.74
CA LEU A 116 -11.69 22.03 -6.68
C LEU A 116 -10.45 22.88 -6.97
N GLN A 117 -10.54 23.80 -7.93
CA GLN A 117 -9.46 24.76 -8.21
C GLN A 117 -9.15 25.64 -7.00
N ARG A 118 -10.17 26.14 -6.29
CA ARG A 118 -9.96 26.94 -5.07
C ARG A 118 -9.33 26.13 -3.94
N ILE A 119 -9.79 24.90 -3.73
CA ILE A 119 -9.24 23.99 -2.72
C ILE A 119 -7.76 23.69 -3.01
N ARG A 120 -7.42 23.41 -4.28
CA ARG A 120 -6.03 23.20 -4.71
C ARG A 120 -5.19 24.47 -4.53
N ALA A 121 -5.73 25.64 -4.90
CA ALA A 121 -5.05 26.92 -4.72
C ALA A 121 -4.81 27.27 -3.23
N ALA A 122 -5.69 26.80 -2.34
CA ALA A 122 -5.51 26.91 -0.89
C ALA A 122 -4.47 25.90 -0.32
N GLY A 123 -3.85 25.07 -1.18
CA GLY A 123 -2.85 24.08 -0.80
C GLY A 123 -3.42 22.78 -0.22
N THR A 124 -4.74 22.58 -0.29
CA THR A 124 -5.36 21.35 0.22
C THR A 124 -5.16 20.21 -0.79
N PRO A 125 -4.60 19.05 -0.37
CA PRO A 125 -4.42 17.92 -1.26
C PRO A 125 -5.79 17.35 -1.69
N VAL A 126 -5.97 17.19 -3.00
CA VAL A 126 -7.15 16.59 -3.61
C VAL A 126 -6.75 15.26 -4.25
N ARG A 127 -7.37 14.17 -3.79
CA ARG A 127 -7.10 12.79 -4.23
C ARG A 127 -8.36 12.20 -4.86
N PHE A 128 -8.24 11.55 -6.01
CA PHE A 128 -9.36 10.87 -6.65
C PHE A 128 -9.41 9.41 -6.20
N LEU A 129 -10.57 9.02 -5.65
CA LEU A 129 -10.94 7.64 -5.39
C LEU A 129 -11.54 7.11 -6.70
N ALA A 130 -10.65 6.60 -7.55
CA ALA A 130 -10.85 6.18 -8.94
C ALA A 130 -10.59 7.27 -10.01
N ALA A 131 -9.41 7.21 -10.62
CA ALA A 131 -9.16 7.63 -12.00
C ALA A 131 -8.12 6.65 -12.58
N ASP A 132 -8.54 5.90 -13.60
CA ASP A 132 -7.80 5.02 -14.52
C ASP A 132 -6.44 4.40 -14.15
N THR A 133 -6.37 3.06 -14.32
CA THR A 133 -5.46 2.43 -15.31
C THR A 133 -5.72 0.92 -15.36
N VAL A 134 -6.46 0.44 -16.36
CA VAL A 134 -6.21 -0.88 -16.96
C VAL A 134 -6.50 -0.85 -18.47
N ASN A 135 -5.80 0.03 -19.20
CA ASN A 135 -5.45 -0.30 -20.58
C ASN A 135 -4.26 -1.27 -20.49
N GLY A 136 -4.50 -2.58 -20.41
CA GLY A 136 -3.37 -3.51 -20.33
C GLY A 136 -3.65 -5.01 -20.22
N PHE A 137 -4.87 -5.47 -19.90
CA PHE A 137 -5.14 -6.91 -19.79
C PHE A 137 -6.28 -7.33 -20.72
N ALA A 138 -5.99 -7.47 -22.01
CA ALA A 138 -6.92 -8.11 -22.94
C ALA A 138 -6.18 -8.72 -24.16
N HIS A 139 -5.41 -9.79 -23.94
CA HIS A 139 -5.08 -10.73 -25.01
C HIS A 139 -4.95 -12.15 -24.45
N ASP A 140 -6.09 -12.73 -24.06
CA ASP A 140 -6.47 -14.15 -24.24
C ASP A 140 -7.53 -14.56 -23.21
N ALA A 141 -8.80 -14.42 -23.60
CA ALA A 141 -9.91 -15.13 -22.96
C ALA A 141 -11.05 -15.27 -23.99
N ALA A 142 -11.52 -16.51 -24.18
CA ALA A 142 -12.66 -16.83 -25.01
C ALA A 142 -13.97 -16.45 -24.28
N HIS A 143 -14.95 -15.92 -25.02
CA HIS A 143 -16.31 -15.50 -24.62
C HIS A 143 -16.51 -14.06 -24.06
N PRO A 144 -17.47 -13.27 -24.63
CA PRO A 144 -17.74 -11.87 -24.23
C PRO A 144 -18.23 -11.67 -22.79
N SER A 145 -19.01 -12.60 -22.23
CA SER A 145 -19.60 -12.47 -20.89
C SER A 145 -18.62 -12.72 -19.74
N GLU A 146 -17.57 -13.51 -19.98
CA GLU A 146 -16.48 -13.73 -19.02
C GLU A 146 -15.48 -12.58 -19.04
N ARG A 147 -15.23 -11.98 -20.22
CA ARG A 147 -14.43 -10.75 -20.36
C ARG A 147 -14.98 -9.61 -19.52
N ASP A 148 -16.29 -9.35 -19.59
CA ASP A 148 -16.92 -8.27 -18.83
C ASP A 148 -16.78 -8.48 -17.31
N ARG A 149 -16.91 -9.72 -16.84
CA ARG A 149 -16.74 -10.04 -15.40
C ARG A 149 -15.29 -9.92 -14.93
N ILE A 150 -14.34 -10.39 -15.73
CA ILE A 150 -12.90 -10.32 -15.41
C ILE A 150 -12.43 -8.85 -15.41
N VAL A 151 -12.86 -8.06 -16.40
CA VAL A 151 -12.53 -6.63 -16.50
C VAL A 151 -13.18 -5.85 -15.36
N GLN A 152 -14.45 -6.10 -15.02
CA GLN A 152 -15.12 -5.47 -13.89
C GLN A 152 -14.47 -5.82 -12.55
N GLY A 153 -14.08 -7.08 -12.35
CA GLY A 153 -13.37 -7.53 -11.15
C GLY A 153 -11.98 -6.91 -11.01
N ALA A 154 -11.21 -6.83 -12.11
CA ALA A 154 -9.91 -6.17 -12.14
C ALA A 154 -10.02 -4.66 -11.85
N GLN A 155 -11.05 -3.99 -12.39
CA GLN A 155 -11.31 -2.58 -12.17
C GLN A 155 -11.73 -2.30 -10.70
N ALA A 156 -12.58 -3.15 -10.12
CA ALA A 156 -12.95 -3.05 -8.70
C ALA A 156 -11.73 -3.20 -7.77
N ASN A 157 -10.85 -4.17 -8.05
CA ASN A 157 -9.63 -4.37 -7.28
C ASN A 157 -8.65 -3.19 -7.39
N ALA A 158 -8.51 -2.60 -8.57
CA ALA A 158 -7.66 -1.42 -8.78
C ALA A 158 -8.18 -0.19 -8.01
N ARG A 159 -9.50 0.03 -8.00
CA ARG A 159 -10.14 1.11 -7.24
C ARG A 159 -9.94 0.95 -5.74
N LEU A 160 -10.16 -0.26 -5.22
CA LEU A 160 -9.96 -0.58 -3.81
C LEU A 160 -8.50 -0.41 -3.39
N SER A 161 -7.54 -0.88 -4.20
CA SER A 161 -6.10 -0.69 -3.95
C SER A 161 -5.73 0.80 -3.87
N GLY A 162 -6.29 1.63 -4.76
CA GLY A 162 -6.11 3.07 -4.75
C GLY A 162 -6.61 3.72 -3.45
N ALA A 163 -7.80 3.32 -2.98
CA ALA A 163 -8.38 3.80 -1.73
C ALA A 163 -7.52 3.39 -0.50
N ILE A 164 -7.11 2.12 -0.43
CA ILE A 164 -6.23 1.62 0.63
C ILE A 164 -4.91 2.40 0.69
N ARG A 165 -4.26 2.63 -0.45
CA ARG A 165 -3.03 3.40 -0.52
C ARG A 165 -3.23 4.84 -0.05
N ALA A 166 -4.32 5.47 -0.49
CA ALA A 166 -4.62 6.84 -0.10
C ALA A 166 -4.85 6.99 1.41
N ALA A 167 -5.57 6.04 2.03
CA ALA A 167 -5.73 6.00 3.48
C ALA A 167 -4.39 5.79 4.20
N PHE A 168 -3.58 4.84 3.73
CA PHE A 168 -2.26 4.55 4.32
C PHE A 168 -1.38 5.81 4.35
N GLU A 169 -1.28 6.52 3.22
CA GLU A 169 -0.41 7.69 3.10
C GLU A 169 -0.82 8.80 4.08
N ILE A 170 -2.12 9.12 4.18
CA ILE A 170 -2.59 10.16 5.11
C ILE A 170 -2.31 9.78 6.56
N ILE A 171 -2.69 8.57 6.96
CA ILE A 171 -2.51 8.13 8.35
C ILE A 171 -1.03 8.05 8.70
N ARG A 172 -0.18 7.59 7.76
CA ARG A 172 1.26 7.54 7.95
C ARG A 172 1.85 8.93 8.14
N ASP A 173 1.44 9.89 7.33
CA ASP A 173 1.99 11.25 7.37
C ASP A 173 1.56 11.98 8.65
N ASP A 174 0.36 11.70 9.17
CA ASP A 174 -0.17 12.33 10.40
C ASP A 174 0.23 11.62 11.71
N MET A 175 0.26 10.28 11.71
CA MET A 175 0.35 9.45 12.93
C MET A 175 1.48 8.42 12.89
N GLY A 176 2.23 8.35 11.78
CA GLY A 176 3.32 7.41 11.59
C GLY A 176 2.89 6.04 11.05
N GLU A 177 3.88 5.33 10.53
CA GLU A 177 3.68 4.04 9.85
C GLU A 177 3.09 2.91 10.71
N PRO A 178 3.44 2.76 12.01
CA PRO A 178 2.87 1.71 12.84
C PRO A 178 1.34 1.81 12.97
N ILE A 179 0.82 3.02 13.19
CA ILE A 179 -0.63 3.27 13.32
C ILE A 179 -1.31 3.07 11.96
N ALA A 180 -0.73 3.58 10.87
CA ALA A 180 -1.28 3.40 9.52
C ALA A 180 -1.43 1.93 9.12
N ARG A 181 -0.40 1.12 9.43
CA ARG A 181 -0.40 -0.31 9.13
C ARG A 181 -1.45 -1.06 9.94
N GLU A 182 -1.55 -0.79 11.23
CA GLU A 182 -2.52 -1.44 12.11
C GLU A 182 -3.97 -1.03 11.78
N ALA A 183 -4.22 0.25 11.52
CA ALA A 183 -5.54 0.76 11.14
C ALA A 183 -6.08 0.08 9.88
N LEU A 184 -5.24 -0.01 8.83
CA LEU A 184 -5.61 -0.71 7.60
C LEU A 184 -5.70 -2.22 7.78
N HIS A 185 -4.85 -2.81 8.60
CA HIS A 185 -4.95 -4.23 8.92
C HIS A 185 -6.31 -4.54 9.57
N ARG A 186 -6.78 -3.73 10.53
CA ARG A 186 -8.11 -3.89 11.14
C ARG A 186 -9.25 -3.68 10.15
N THR A 187 -9.12 -2.64 9.31
CA THR A 187 -10.10 -2.31 8.27
C THR A 187 -10.28 -3.47 7.30
N VAL A 188 -9.19 -4.09 6.83
CA VAL A 188 -9.24 -5.14 5.80
C VAL A 188 -9.40 -6.54 6.40
N SER A 189 -8.53 -6.92 7.35
CA SER A 189 -8.53 -8.29 7.91
C SER A 189 -9.71 -8.54 8.85
N GLY A 190 -10.08 -7.56 9.69
CA GLY A 190 -11.18 -7.71 10.64
C GLY A 190 -12.52 -7.98 9.93
N HIS A 191 -12.75 -7.28 8.82
CA HIS A 191 -13.96 -7.45 8.02
C HIS A 191 -13.92 -8.71 7.15
N VAL A 192 -12.79 -9.05 6.53
CA VAL A 192 -12.69 -10.27 5.71
C VAL A 192 -12.85 -11.53 6.56
N ASP A 193 -12.22 -11.61 7.74
CA ASP A 193 -12.36 -12.78 8.60
C ASP A 193 -13.79 -12.91 9.17
N THR A 194 -14.43 -11.79 9.50
CA THR A 194 -15.84 -11.76 9.95
C THR A 194 -16.82 -12.12 8.82
N ILE A 195 -16.59 -11.62 7.60
CA ILE A 195 -17.40 -11.94 6.42
C ILE A 195 -17.21 -13.41 6.02
N LEU A 196 -15.97 -13.89 5.97
CA LEU A 196 -15.67 -15.29 5.62
C LEU A 196 -16.17 -16.28 6.69
N SER A 197 -16.25 -15.87 7.96
CA SER A 197 -16.81 -16.71 9.03
C SER A 197 -18.33 -16.66 9.13
N SER A 198 -18.98 -15.58 8.69
CA SER A 198 -20.45 -15.44 8.67
C SER A 198 -21.10 -15.98 7.40
N ILE A 199 -20.37 -16.01 6.28
CA ILE A 199 -20.78 -16.67 5.03
C ILE A 199 -20.24 -18.11 5.06
N ASP A 200 -20.79 -18.94 5.94
CA ASP A 200 -20.46 -20.37 6.03
C ASP A 200 -21.09 -21.16 4.87
N THR A 201 -20.89 -20.70 3.63
CA THR A 201 -20.84 -21.59 2.46
C THR A 201 -19.42 -22.12 2.40
N GLY A 202 -19.21 -23.34 2.88
CA GLY A 202 -17.89 -23.95 3.00
C GLY A 202 -16.96 -23.58 1.84
N MET A 203 -15.80 -23.00 2.18
CA MET A 203 -14.81 -22.48 1.22
C MET A 203 -14.70 -23.36 -0.02
N SER A 204 -14.75 -22.74 -1.20
CA SER A 204 -14.54 -23.48 -2.45
C SER A 204 -13.17 -24.16 -2.43
N THR A 205 -13.00 -25.22 -3.22
CA THR A 205 -11.71 -25.91 -3.32
C THR A 205 -10.59 -24.95 -3.74
N ALA A 206 -10.88 -23.96 -4.59
CA ALA A 206 -9.92 -22.92 -4.97
C ALA A 206 -9.54 -22.04 -3.78
N ASP A 207 -10.52 -21.61 -2.97
CA ASP A 207 -10.26 -20.78 -1.78
C ASP A 207 -9.41 -21.53 -0.76
N LYS A 208 -9.66 -22.84 -0.57
CA LYS A 208 -8.84 -23.69 0.32
C LYS A 208 -7.42 -23.84 -0.18
N VAL A 209 -7.21 -23.91 -1.49
CA VAL A 209 -5.87 -23.94 -2.10
C VAL A 209 -5.15 -22.60 -1.91
N HIS A 210 -5.81 -21.46 -2.13
CA HIS A 210 -5.23 -20.14 -1.89
C HIS A 210 -4.91 -19.94 -0.40
N ALA A 211 -5.79 -20.38 0.50
CA ALA A 211 -5.56 -20.37 1.94
C ALA A 211 -4.34 -21.23 2.33
N ALA A 212 -4.20 -22.43 1.75
CA ALA A 212 -3.03 -23.28 1.98
C ALA A 212 -1.73 -22.62 1.48
N GLY A 213 -1.77 -21.92 0.34
CA GLY A 213 -0.64 -21.13 -0.15
C GLY A 213 -0.24 -20.02 0.82
N ARG A 214 -1.21 -19.24 1.32
CA ARG A 214 -0.97 -18.22 2.36
C ARG A 214 -0.39 -18.83 3.63
N TRP A 215 -0.95 -19.96 4.08
CA TRP A 215 -0.47 -20.65 5.27
C TRP A 215 0.99 -21.10 5.11
N LEU A 216 1.35 -21.70 3.97
CA LEU A 216 2.72 -22.10 3.67
C LEU A 216 3.69 -20.92 3.67
N LYS A 217 3.29 -19.79 3.08
CA LYS A 217 4.12 -18.57 3.03
C LYS A 217 4.34 -18.00 4.44
N ASN A 218 3.29 -17.88 5.24
CA ASN A 218 3.38 -17.29 6.58
C ASN A 218 4.16 -18.18 7.56
N ASN A 219 4.14 -19.50 7.36
CA ASN A 219 4.79 -20.48 8.22
C ASN A 219 6.14 -20.99 7.66
N CYS A 220 6.65 -20.42 6.56
CA CYS A 220 7.86 -20.93 5.90
C CYS A 220 9.11 -20.87 6.79
N HIS A 221 9.13 -19.98 7.78
CA HIS A 221 10.18 -19.81 8.78
C HIS A 221 10.28 -20.99 9.78
N ARG A 222 9.30 -21.90 9.79
CA ARG A 222 9.23 -23.08 10.66
C ARG A 222 9.42 -24.37 9.84
N PRO A 223 9.80 -25.49 10.48
CA PRO A 223 9.90 -26.80 9.81
C PRO A 223 8.51 -27.40 9.53
N VAL A 224 7.70 -26.72 8.72
CA VAL A 224 6.38 -27.19 8.27
C VAL A 224 6.46 -28.03 7.01
N SER A 225 5.47 -28.91 6.85
CA SER A 225 5.26 -29.80 5.71
C SER A 225 4.01 -29.41 4.90
N VAL A 226 3.86 -30.00 3.71
CA VAL A 226 2.65 -29.85 2.89
C VAL A 226 1.43 -30.49 3.56
N ALA A 227 1.64 -31.53 4.37
CA ALA A 227 0.56 -32.17 5.12
C ALA A 227 -0.01 -31.22 6.19
N ASP A 228 0.85 -30.45 6.87
CA ASP A 228 0.41 -29.46 7.86
C ASP A 228 -0.47 -28.38 7.22
N ALA A 229 -0.09 -27.91 6.02
CA ALA A 229 -0.89 -26.96 5.26
C ALA A 229 -2.24 -27.54 4.82
N ALA A 230 -2.25 -28.82 4.40
CA ALA A 230 -3.48 -29.51 4.03
C ALA A 230 -4.43 -29.62 5.22
N HIS A 231 -3.90 -30.02 6.38
CA HIS A 231 -4.66 -30.11 7.62
C HIS A 231 -5.20 -28.76 8.07
N ALA A 232 -4.38 -27.70 8.04
CA ALA A 232 -4.78 -26.35 8.41
C ALA A 232 -5.92 -25.79 7.54
N CYS A 233 -6.09 -26.31 6.32
CA CYS A 233 -7.13 -25.87 5.38
C CYS A 233 -8.24 -26.91 5.17
N ALA A 234 -8.35 -27.91 6.06
CA ALA A 234 -9.35 -28.97 5.98
C ALA A 234 -9.37 -29.68 4.61
N MET A 235 -8.19 -30.00 4.08
CA MET A 235 -7.98 -30.75 2.84
C MET A 235 -7.15 -32.01 3.09
N SER A 236 -7.43 -33.08 2.34
CA SER A 236 -6.47 -34.18 2.25
C SER A 236 -5.23 -33.72 1.47
N GLN A 237 -4.05 -34.27 1.80
CA GLN A 237 -2.81 -33.96 1.08
C GLN A 237 -2.90 -34.27 -0.41
N ARG A 238 -3.57 -35.37 -0.80
CA ARG A 238 -3.80 -35.75 -2.20
C ARG A 238 -4.65 -34.70 -2.92
N THR A 239 -5.70 -34.21 -2.28
CA THR A 239 -6.58 -33.17 -2.84
C THR A 239 -5.81 -31.86 -3.00
N LEU A 240 -5.03 -31.47 -1.99
CA LEU A 240 -4.20 -30.27 -2.05
C LEU A 240 -3.20 -30.35 -3.22
N LEU A 241 -2.42 -31.43 -3.34
CA LEU A 241 -1.45 -31.60 -4.43
C LEU A 241 -2.09 -31.43 -5.82
N ARG A 242 -3.24 -32.07 -6.05
CA ARG A 242 -3.95 -32.03 -7.33
C ARG A 242 -4.41 -30.62 -7.69
N TYR A 243 -5.08 -29.93 -6.77
CA TYR A 243 -5.69 -28.63 -7.07
C TYR A 243 -4.70 -27.47 -6.94
N PHE A 244 -3.65 -27.60 -6.13
CA PHE A 244 -2.66 -26.54 -5.97
C PHE A 244 -1.91 -26.26 -7.27
N GLN A 245 -1.52 -27.31 -8.01
CA GLN A 245 -0.92 -27.13 -9.33
C GLN A 245 -1.91 -26.55 -10.35
N ALA A 246 -3.18 -26.95 -10.29
CA ALA A 246 -4.21 -26.42 -11.19
C ALA A 246 -4.53 -24.94 -10.94
N CYS A 247 -4.55 -24.49 -9.68
CA CYS A 247 -4.90 -23.12 -9.32
C CYS A 247 -3.70 -22.17 -9.28
N LEU A 248 -2.53 -22.63 -8.84
CA LEU A 248 -1.34 -21.79 -8.61
C LEU A 248 -0.18 -22.09 -9.56
N GLY A 249 -0.33 -23.05 -10.49
CA GLY A 249 0.66 -23.37 -11.51
C GLY A 249 1.94 -24.05 -11.00
N THR A 250 2.04 -24.35 -9.71
CA THR A 250 3.23 -24.95 -9.07
C THR A 250 2.81 -26.00 -8.04
N SER A 251 3.74 -26.86 -7.61
CA SER A 251 3.47 -27.79 -6.52
C SER A 251 3.54 -27.09 -5.14
N PRO A 252 2.77 -27.52 -4.12
CA PRO A 252 2.88 -26.98 -2.76
C PRO A 252 4.30 -27.03 -2.19
N SER A 253 5.05 -28.09 -2.51
CA SER A 253 6.44 -28.27 -2.08
C SER A 253 7.37 -27.23 -2.69
N GLU A 254 7.19 -26.96 -3.98
CA GLU A 254 7.97 -25.95 -4.70
C GLU A 254 7.60 -24.53 -4.25
N TYR A 255 6.31 -24.27 -4.03
CA TYR A 255 5.83 -23.02 -3.46
C TYR A 255 6.46 -22.74 -2.08
N LEU A 256 6.47 -23.74 -1.18
CA LEU A 256 7.12 -23.63 0.12
C LEU A 256 8.63 -23.39 -0.01
N GLN A 257 9.29 -24.08 -0.93
CA GLN A 257 10.72 -23.89 -1.18
C GLN A 257 11.03 -22.49 -1.72
N ARG A 258 10.17 -21.93 -2.57
CA ARG A 258 10.30 -20.55 -3.07
C ARG A 258 10.11 -19.54 -1.94
N ALA A 259 9.07 -19.72 -1.11
CA ALA A 259 8.85 -18.85 0.04
C ALA A 259 10.03 -18.87 1.03
N ARG A 260 10.64 -20.05 1.27
CA ARG A 260 11.85 -20.18 2.09
C ARG A 260 13.07 -19.53 1.45
N LEU A 261 13.19 -19.62 0.12
CA LEU A 261 14.28 -18.98 -0.62
C LEU A 261 14.16 -17.45 -0.53
N ASP A 262 12.97 -16.90 -0.74
CA ASP A 262 12.73 -15.46 -0.67
C ASP A 262 13.07 -14.91 0.73
N LEU A 263 12.63 -15.62 1.79
CA LEU A 263 12.99 -15.27 3.17
C LEU A 263 14.50 -15.37 3.43
N ALA A 264 15.16 -16.39 2.88
CA ALA A 264 16.60 -16.54 3.03
C ALA A 264 17.36 -15.43 2.31
N CYS A 265 16.90 -14.99 1.13
CA CYS A 265 17.47 -13.86 0.41
C CYS A 265 17.38 -12.57 1.24
N ALA A 266 16.22 -12.30 1.85
CA ALA A 266 16.04 -11.14 2.74
C ALA A 266 17.02 -11.20 3.94
N LEU A 267 17.08 -12.33 4.64
CA LEU A 267 18.00 -12.52 5.77
C LEU A 267 19.47 -12.41 5.38
N LEU A 268 19.85 -12.85 4.17
CA LEU A 268 21.21 -12.72 3.65
C LEU A 268 21.58 -11.27 3.30
N ALA A 269 20.60 -10.46 2.90
CA ALA A 269 20.79 -9.06 2.58
C ALA A 269 20.88 -8.20 3.85
N GLU A 270 20.03 -8.49 4.84
CA GLU A 270 19.87 -7.67 6.05
C GLU A 270 20.83 -8.05 7.18
N THR A 271 21.41 -9.25 7.17
CA THR A 271 22.19 -9.76 8.31
C THR A 271 23.55 -10.35 7.92
N SER A 272 24.47 -10.37 8.90
CA SER A 272 25.77 -11.04 8.79
C SER A 272 25.76 -12.51 9.22
N LEU A 273 24.59 -13.08 9.52
CA LEU A 273 24.44 -14.41 10.11
C LEU A 273 25.05 -15.53 9.25
N PRO A 274 25.67 -16.56 9.82
CA PRO A 274 26.14 -17.72 9.05
C PRO A 274 25.00 -18.45 8.32
N ALA A 275 25.29 -19.05 7.16
CA ALA A 275 24.30 -19.76 6.35
C ALA A 275 23.54 -20.86 7.12
N ASP A 276 24.20 -21.54 8.06
CA ASP A 276 23.54 -22.53 8.93
C ASP A 276 22.48 -21.92 9.85
N LYS A 277 22.76 -20.73 10.41
CA LYS A 277 21.79 -20.01 11.25
C LYS A 277 20.61 -19.49 10.42
N ILE A 278 20.85 -19.08 9.18
CA ILE A 278 19.79 -18.66 8.26
C ILE A 278 18.92 -19.86 7.87
N ALA A 279 19.52 -21.01 7.57
CA ALA A 279 18.79 -22.23 7.24
C ALA A 279 17.75 -22.58 8.32
N ARG A 280 18.15 -22.56 9.60
CA ARG A 280 17.24 -22.82 10.72
C ARG A 280 16.11 -21.79 10.85
N ARG A 281 16.39 -20.51 10.54
CA ARG A 281 15.39 -19.43 10.54
C ARG A 281 14.40 -19.48 9.39
N VAL A 282 14.74 -20.19 8.31
CA VAL A 282 13.85 -20.41 7.16
C VAL A 282 13.25 -21.82 7.16
N GLY A 283 13.24 -22.49 8.31
CA GLY A 283 12.62 -23.82 8.45
C GLY A 283 13.37 -24.96 7.75
N LEU A 284 14.66 -24.80 7.44
CA LEU A 284 15.54 -25.86 6.94
C LEU A 284 16.41 -26.43 8.06
N THR A 285 16.84 -27.69 7.93
CA THR A 285 17.61 -28.40 8.97
C THR A 285 19.03 -27.84 9.14
N ASP A 286 19.68 -27.48 8.03
CA ASP A 286 21.09 -27.11 7.99
C ASP A 286 21.43 -26.23 6.78
N GLY A 287 22.60 -25.58 6.86
CA GLY A 287 23.15 -24.74 5.79
C GLY A 287 23.43 -25.50 4.48
N GLY A 288 23.64 -26.81 4.52
CA GLY A 288 23.85 -27.63 3.34
C GLY A 288 22.61 -27.73 2.45
N ARG A 289 21.42 -27.91 3.05
CA ARG A 289 20.13 -27.87 2.34
C ARG A 289 19.86 -26.49 1.76
N LEU A 290 20.17 -25.44 2.51
CA LEU A 290 20.06 -24.07 2.00
C LEU A 290 20.97 -23.85 0.79
N GLY A 291 22.21 -24.33 0.86
CA GLY A 291 23.15 -24.26 -0.26
C GLY A 291 22.67 -25.00 -1.51
N LYS A 292 22.11 -26.20 -1.35
CA LYS A 292 21.50 -26.95 -2.47
C LYS A 292 20.32 -26.20 -3.09
N LEU A 293 19.44 -25.63 -2.25
CA LEU A 293 18.29 -24.85 -2.71
C LEU A 293 18.74 -23.62 -3.50
N PHE A 294 19.73 -22.89 -2.99
CA PHE A 294 20.32 -21.72 -3.64
C PHE A 294 20.97 -22.05 -4.99
N ARG A 295 21.77 -23.12 -5.07
CA ARG A 295 22.37 -23.54 -6.36
C ARG A 295 21.30 -23.93 -7.36
N ARG A 296 20.26 -24.66 -6.93
CA ARG A 296 19.19 -25.10 -7.83
C ARG A 296 18.35 -23.94 -8.37
N CYS A 297 18.05 -22.94 -7.54
CA CYS A 297 17.11 -21.88 -7.90
C CYS A 297 17.77 -20.57 -8.38
N ILE A 298 18.99 -20.26 -7.93
CA ILE A 298 19.70 -19.01 -8.19
C ILE A 298 21.04 -19.25 -8.91
N GLY A 299 21.57 -20.48 -8.89
CA GLY A 299 22.86 -20.80 -9.50
C GLY A 299 24.08 -20.29 -8.71
N LYS A 300 23.90 -19.85 -7.46
CA LYS A 300 24.97 -19.35 -6.57
C LYS A 300 24.89 -20.03 -5.21
N SER A 301 25.98 -20.08 -4.46
CA SER A 301 25.93 -20.41 -3.03
C SER A 301 25.37 -19.24 -2.21
N PRO A 302 24.84 -19.46 -0.98
CA PRO A 302 24.39 -18.37 -0.11
C PRO A 302 25.48 -17.32 0.17
N THR A 303 26.74 -17.75 0.28
CA THR A 303 27.90 -16.88 0.49
C THR A 303 28.20 -16.04 -0.75
N GLU A 304 28.21 -16.67 -1.93
CA GLU A 304 28.37 -15.96 -3.21
C GLU A 304 27.23 -14.97 -3.45
N TYR A 305 25.99 -15.36 -3.15
CA TYR A 305 24.84 -14.49 -3.28
C TYR A 305 24.97 -13.25 -2.40
N ARG A 306 25.44 -13.41 -1.15
CA ARG A 306 25.70 -12.28 -0.24
C ARG A 306 26.81 -11.37 -0.76
N ALA A 307 27.92 -11.94 -1.24
CA ALA A 307 29.02 -11.16 -1.81
C ALA A 307 28.56 -10.36 -3.04
N TRP A 308 27.78 -11.00 -3.92
CA TRP A 308 27.21 -10.37 -5.09
C TRP A 308 26.22 -9.24 -4.75
N GLN A 309 25.35 -9.43 -3.75
CA GLN A 309 24.45 -8.37 -3.28
C GLN A 309 25.21 -7.18 -2.71
N ARG A 310 26.22 -7.41 -1.86
CA ARG A 310 27.03 -6.33 -1.28
C ARG A 310 27.78 -5.52 -2.34
N ALA A 311 28.42 -6.20 -3.30
CA ALA A 311 29.08 -5.52 -4.41
C ALA A 311 28.09 -4.68 -5.26
N ARG A 312 26.83 -5.11 -5.38
CA ARG A 312 25.77 -4.34 -6.07
C ARG A 312 25.35 -3.10 -5.27
N THR A 313 25.19 -3.23 -3.96
CA THR A 313 24.82 -2.11 -3.09
C THR A 313 25.94 -1.07 -3.01
N ASP A 314 27.19 -1.51 -2.86
CA ASP A 314 28.37 -0.64 -2.85
C ASP A 314 28.59 0.04 -4.21
N GLY A 315 28.33 -0.69 -5.31
CA GLY A 315 28.37 -0.13 -6.66
C GLY A 315 27.33 0.97 -6.88
N LEU A 316 26.10 0.83 -6.37
CA LEU A 316 25.06 1.86 -6.43
C LEU A 316 25.36 3.07 -5.53
N GLN A 317 25.99 2.85 -4.37
CA GLN A 317 26.42 3.94 -3.49
C GLN A 317 27.58 4.74 -4.09
N THR A 318 28.50 4.09 -4.79
CA THR A 318 29.63 4.77 -5.47
C THR A 318 29.15 5.68 -6.61
N ILE A 319 28.05 5.35 -7.30
CA ILE A 319 27.49 6.20 -8.37
C ILE A 319 26.89 7.49 -7.77
N HIS A 320 26.21 7.41 -6.62
CA HIS A 320 25.69 8.60 -5.91
C HIS A 320 26.77 9.41 -5.18
N ALA A 321 27.89 8.79 -4.77
CA ALA A 321 29.00 9.49 -4.13
C ALA A 321 29.91 10.24 -5.12
N ASN A 322 29.80 9.95 -6.43
CA ASN A 322 30.59 10.62 -7.47
C ASN A 322 29.83 11.78 -8.17
N GLU A 323 28.63 12.13 -7.68
CA GLU A 323 27.87 13.33 -8.05
C GLU A 323 27.95 14.37 -6.91
N GLN A 324 29.15 14.86 -6.62
CA GLN A 324 29.32 16.19 -6.02
C GLN A 324 29.81 17.17 -7.10
N PRO A 325 29.38 18.44 -7.05
CA PRO A 325 29.40 19.33 -8.19
C PRO A 325 30.83 19.68 -8.58
N CYS A 326 31.14 19.61 -9.88
CA CYS A 326 32.26 20.35 -10.45
C CYS A 326 32.12 21.82 -10.03
N ASP A 327 33.06 22.31 -9.22
CA ASP A 327 33.28 23.74 -9.03
C ASP A 327 33.63 24.35 -10.40
N VAL A 328 32.63 25.00 -11.01
CA VAL A 328 32.81 25.86 -12.19
C VAL A 328 32.95 27.29 -11.69
N GLN A 329 34.07 27.64 -11.08
CA GLN A 329 34.36 29.03 -10.74
C GLN A 329 35.85 29.31 -10.57
N ALA A 330 36.51 29.61 -11.69
CA ALA A 330 37.59 30.60 -11.79
C ALA A 330 38.05 30.67 -13.25
N ASP A 331 37.56 31.68 -13.99
CA ASP A 331 38.31 32.36 -15.05
C ASP A 331 37.48 33.58 -15.48
N MET A 332 37.55 34.63 -14.65
CA MET A 332 36.98 35.93 -14.93
C MET A 332 37.98 37.01 -14.50
N GLU A 333 39.20 36.97 -15.04
CA GLU A 333 40.17 38.08 -14.89
C GLU A 333 41.32 37.94 -15.92
N ALA A 334 41.07 38.27 -17.20
CA ALA A 334 42.15 38.56 -18.16
C ALA A 334 41.67 39.24 -19.46
N THR A 335 40.90 40.34 -19.40
CA THR A 335 40.77 41.25 -20.56
C THR A 335 40.64 42.71 -20.11
N GLN A 336 41.72 43.27 -19.57
CA GLN A 336 41.90 44.71 -19.51
C GLN A 336 43.39 45.08 -19.56
N CYS A 337 43.96 44.95 -20.76
CA CYS A 337 45.13 45.71 -21.18
C CYS A 337 45.20 45.69 -22.73
N ALA A 338 45.42 46.86 -23.33
CA ALA A 338 45.68 47.15 -24.74
C ALA A 338 44.50 47.43 -25.70
N ALA A 339 44.01 48.68 -25.66
CA ALA A 339 43.85 49.62 -26.79
C ALA A 339 43.27 50.92 -26.18
N ALA A 340 44.02 52.02 -26.07
CA ALA A 340 44.29 52.96 -27.17
C ALA A 340 42.99 53.41 -27.85
#